data_AF-A0A9D7WFY9-F1
#
_entry.id   AF-A0A9D7WFY9-F1
#
_cell.length_a   1.000
_cell.length_b   1.000
_cell.length_c   1.000
_cell.angle_alpha   90.00
_cell.angle_beta   90.00
_cell.angle_gamma   90.00
#
_symmetry.space_group_name_H-M   'P 1'
#
loop_
_entity.id
_entity.type
_entity.pdbx_description
1 polymer ?
#
loop_
_entity_poly.entity_id
_entity_poly.type
_entity_poly.pdbx_seq_one_letter_code
_entity_poly.pdbx_strand_id
1 'polypeptide(L)' 'MSDEQTTAEVTEATEQATAEAAQAPDLTVTDLQALKSIIDVASQRGAFKPNEMMTVGQTYNKLDAFLVAVTANQQPPQGV' A
#
# COMPACT_ATOMS: atom_id res chain seq x y z
N MET A 1 33.67 7.57 43.40
CA MET A 1 34.20 7.65 42.02
C MET A 1 34.16 6.23 41.45
N SER A 2 33.05 5.50 41.53
CA SER A 2 31.70 5.78 41.04
C SER A 2 31.69 5.96 39.53
N ASP A 3 31.55 4.82 38.85
CA ASP A 3 30.46 4.56 37.91
C ASP A 3 30.22 5.49 36.71
N GLU A 4 31.22 6.24 36.24
CA GLU A 4 31.00 7.16 35.11
C GLU A 4 31.67 6.77 33.78
N GLN A 5 32.29 5.58 33.65
CA GLN A 5 32.92 5.14 32.39
C GLN A 5 32.21 3.96 31.70
N THR A 6 30.97 3.65 32.05
CA THR A 6 30.17 2.60 31.37
C THR A 6 28.90 3.15 30.72
N THR A 7 28.66 4.47 30.78
CA THR A 7 27.43 5.10 30.28
C THR A 7 27.60 5.86 28.95
N ALA A 8 28.75 5.74 28.28
CA ALA A 8 29.01 6.44 27.02
C ALA A 8 29.06 5.55 25.77
N GLU A 9 29.23 4.23 25.91
CA GLU A 9 29.47 3.34 24.76
C GLU A 9 28.25 2.48 24.35
N VAL A 10 27.17 2.48 25.15
CA VAL A 10 25.93 1.73 24.83
C VAL A 10 24.93 2.59 24.05
N THR A 11 25.07 3.91 24.08
CA THR A 11 24.12 4.85 23.46
C THR A 11 24.35 5.09 21.97
N GLU A 12 25.56 4.88 21.44
CA GLU A 12 25.84 5.14 20.01
C GLU A 12 25.60 3.91 19.09
N ALA A 13 25.50 2.69 19.63
CA ALA A 13 25.24 1.49 18.82
C ALA A 13 23.75 1.26 18.50
N THR A 14 22.82 2.04 19.07
CA THR A 14 21.38 1.93 18.80
C THR A 14 20.84 3.01 17.86
N GLU A 15 21.59 4.07 17.56
CA GLU A 15 21.16 5.13 16.63
C GLU A 15 21.40 4.81 15.14
N GLN A 16 22.18 3.78 14.82
CA GLN A 16 22.28 3.28 13.44
C GLN A 16 21.13 2.34 13.03
N ALA A 17 20.16 2.09 13.91
CA ALA A 17 19.04 1.17 13.67
C ALA A 17 17.88 1.72 12.81
N THR A 18 18.01 2.90 12.18
CA THR A 18 16.83 3.51 11.51
C THR A 18 17.08 4.25 10.19
N ALA A 19 18.24 4.07 9.55
CA ALA A 19 18.55 4.76 8.29
C ALA A 19 18.29 3.95 7.01
N GLU A 20 17.70 2.76 7.11
CA GLU A 20 17.17 2.00 5.98
C GLU A 20 15.88 1.30 6.44
N ALA A 21 14.88 2.09 6.83
CA ALA A 21 13.51 1.63 6.62
C ALA A 21 13.39 1.45 5.11
N ALA A 22 13.63 0.23 4.62
CA ALA A 22 13.34 -0.16 3.26
C ALA A 22 11.94 0.40 2.96
N GLN A 23 11.86 1.43 2.11
CA GLN A 23 10.58 1.99 1.70
C GLN A 23 9.76 0.79 1.24
N ALA A 24 8.72 0.46 2.01
CA ALA A 24 7.80 -0.57 1.60
C ALA A 24 7.31 -0.17 0.20
N PRO A 25 7.18 -1.12 -0.74
CA PRO A 25 6.72 -0.78 -2.08
C PRO A 25 5.38 -0.05 -1.97
N ASP A 26 5.38 1.24 -2.30
CA ASP A 26 4.20 2.08 -2.28
C ASP A 26 3.36 1.79 -3.52
N LEU A 27 2.10 1.45 -3.31
CA LEU A 27 1.13 1.33 -4.40
C LEU A 27 0.50 2.70 -4.65
N THR A 28 0.55 3.17 -5.89
CA THR A 28 -0.10 4.42 -6.29
C THR A 28 -1.51 4.17 -6.82
N VAL A 29 -2.31 5.24 -6.91
CA VAL A 29 -3.65 5.18 -7.54
C VAL A 29 -3.57 4.68 -8.99
N THR A 30 -2.50 5.03 -9.71
CA THR A 30 -2.23 4.55 -11.07
C THR A 30 -2.04 3.02 -11.10
N ASP A 31 -1.27 2.46 -10.15
CA ASP A 31 -1.06 1.01 -10.05
C ASP A 31 -2.37 0.27 -9.75
N LEU A 32 -3.19 0.83 -8.87
CA LEU A 32 -4.50 0.28 -8.53
C LEU A 32 -5.47 0.30 -9.72
N GLN A 33 -5.45 1.35 -10.54
CA GLN A 33 -6.20 1.40 -11.80
C GLN A 33 -5.70 0.36 -12.80
N ALA A 34 -4.39 0.17 -12.90
CA ALA A 34 -3.79 -0.86 -13.75
C ALA A 34 -4.23 -2.27 -13.30
N LEU A 35 -4.25 -2.55 -11.99
CA LEU A 35 -4.74 -3.82 -11.44
C LEU A 35 -6.21 -4.08 -11.81
N LYS A 36 -7.08 -3.06 -11.71
CA LYS A 36 -8.48 -3.17 -12.15
C LYS A 36 -8.57 -3.58 -13.63
N SER A 37 -7.82 -2.91 -14.50
CA SER A 37 -7.78 -3.21 -15.94
C SER A 37 -7.25 -4.62 -16.23
N ILE A 38 -6.23 -5.08 -15.50
CA ILE A 38 -5.69 -6.44 -15.63
C ILE A 38 -6.75 -7.48 -15.26
N ILE A 39 -7.49 -7.27 -14.16
CA ILE A 39 -8.57 -8.16 -13.74
C ILE A 39 -9.67 -8.22 -14.81
N ASP A 40 -10.04 -7.08 -15.40
CA ASP A 40 -11.03 -7.02 -16.48
C ASP A 40 -10.58 -7.85 -17.70
N VAL A 41 -9.35 -7.63 -18.16
CA VAL A 41 -8.79 -8.35 -19.33
C VAL A 41 -8.67 -9.84 -19.04
N ALA A 42 -8.21 -10.23 -17.85
CA ALA A 42 -8.10 -11.62 -17.45
C ALA A 42 -9.47 -12.30 -17.37
N SER A 43 -10.49 -11.60 -16.86
CA SER A 43 -11.86 -12.10 -16.78
C SER A 43 -12.47 -12.29 -18.17
N GLN A 44 -12.29 -11.34 -19.09
CA GLN A 44 -12.74 -11.45 -20.49
C GLN A 44 -12.08 -12.62 -21.23
N ARG A 45 -10.82 -12.93 -20.90
CA ARG A 45 -10.08 -14.06 -21.49
C ARG A 45 -10.38 -15.40 -20.83
N GLY A 46 -11.24 -15.43 -19.80
CA GLY A 46 -11.54 -16.66 -19.07
C GLY A 46 -10.33 -17.22 -18.29
N ALA A 47 -9.42 -16.35 -17.82
CA ALA A 47 -8.23 -16.76 -17.08
C ALA A 47 -8.56 -17.36 -15.69
N PHE A 48 -9.74 -17.05 -15.15
CA PHE A 48 -10.20 -17.54 -13.86
C PHE A 48 -11.29 -18.61 -14.03
N LYS A 49 -11.25 -19.63 -13.18
CA LYS A 49 -12.29 -20.68 -13.18
C LYS A 49 -13.58 -20.16 -12.52
N PRO A 50 -14.74 -20.79 -12.79
CA PRO A 50 -16.02 -20.36 -12.22
C PRO A 50 -16.04 -20.28 -10.69
N ASN A 51 -15.36 -21.21 -10.02
CA ASN A 51 -15.25 -21.24 -8.55
C ASN A 51 -14.44 -20.06 -7.98
N GLU A 52 -13.49 -19.52 -8.74
CA GLU A 52 -12.62 -18.40 -8.34
C GLU A 52 -13.23 -17.03 -8.69
N MET A 53 -14.08 -17.00 -9.72
CA MET A 53 -14.69 -15.77 -10.24
C MET A 53 -15.49 -14.99 -9.19
N MET A 54 -16.12 -15.66 -8.22
CA MET A 54 -16.81 -14.97 -7.15
C MET A 54 -15.87 -14.11 -6.30
N THR A 55 -14.72 -14.67 -5.89
CA THR A 55 -13.73 -13.96 -5.08
C THR A 55 -13.06 -12.86 -5.90
N VAL A 56 -12.76 -13.13 -7.17
CA VAL A 56 -12.17 -12.13 -8.09
C VAL A 56 -13.14 -10.96 -8.29
N GLY A 57 -14.41 -11.23 -8.60
CA GLY A 57 -15.43 -10.19 -8.79
C GLY A 57 -15.69 -9.37 -7.52
N GLN A 58 -15.72 -10.01 -6.35
CA GLN A 58 -15.83 -9.28 -5.07
C GLN A 58 -14.63 -8.36 -4.83
N THR A 59 -13.42 -8.82 -5.14
CA THR A 59 -12.19 -8.03 -4.99
C THR A 59 -12.18 -6.85 -5.97
N TYR A 60 -12.59 -7.09 -7.22
CA TYR A 60 -12.76 -6.05 -8.23
C TYR A 60 -13.71 -4.94 -7.77
N ASN A 61 -14.89 -5.29 -7.25
CA ASN A 61 -15.88 -4.32 -6.78
C ASN A 61 -15.36 -3.48 -5.61
N LYS A 62 -14.62 -4.10 -4.68
CA LYS A 62 -13.98 -3.37 -3.57
C LYS A 62 -12.90 -2.41 -4.06
N LEU A 63 -12.08 -2.84 -5.02
CA LEU A 63 -11.04 -2.02 -5.63
C LEU A 63 -11.66 -0.81 -6.36
N ASP A 64 -12.73 -1.04 -7.13
CA ASP A 64 -13.45 0.02 -7.83
C ASP A 64 -14.03 1.05 -6.86
N ALA A 65 -14.76 0.59 -5.82
CA ALA A 65 -15.30 1.47 -4.79
C ALA A 65 -14.20 2.28 -4.07
N PHE A 66 -13.06 1.66 -3.78
CA PHE A 66 -11.91 2.34 -3.18
C PHE A 66 -11.35 3.43 -4.10
N LEU A 67 -11.15 3.13 -5.39
CA LEU A 67 -10.66 4.10 -6.37
C LEU A 67 -11.63 5.28 -6.53
N VAL A 68 -12.94 5.03 -6.53
CA VAL A 68 -13.96 6.09 -6.53
C VAL A 68 -13.87 6.95 -5.26
N ALA A 69 -13.73 6.35 -4.09
CA ALA A 69 -13.59 7.09 -2.84
C ALA A 69 -12.30 7.93 -2.78
N VAL A 70 -11.19 7.39 -3.27
CA VAL A 70 -9.91 8.12 -3.33
C VAL A 70 -9.98 9.30 -4.29
N THR A 71 -10.56 9.10 -5.47
CA THR A 71 -10.72 10.18 -6.47
C THR A 71 -11.68 11.27 -6.00
N ALA A 72 -12.75 10.92 -5.29
CA ALA A 72 -13.67 11.88 -4.67
C ALA A 72 -12.97 12.71 -3.56
N ASN A 73 -12.08 12.11 -2.78
CA ASN A 73 -11.29 12.82 -1.75
C ASN A 73 -10.13 13.64 -2.32
N GLN A 74 -9.71 13.40 -3.56
CA GLN A 74 -8.67 14.18 -4.26
C GLN A 74 -9.22 15.49 -4.86
N GLN A 75 -10.55 15.69 -4.88
CA GLN A 75 -11.10 17.01 -5.16
C GLN A 75 -10.90 17.88 -3.91
N PRO A 76 -10.10 18.98 -3.99
CA PRO A 76 -9.96 19.87 -2.86
C PRO A 76 -11.36 20.43 -2.50
N PRO A 77 -11.64 20.70 -1.21
CA PRO A 77 -12.82 21.47 -0.85
C PRO A 77 -12.75 22.78 -1.61
N GLN A 78 -13.60 22.90 -2.65
CA GLN A 78 -13.73 24.14 -3.39
C GLN A 78 -14.15 25.19 -2.37
N GLY A 79 -13.27 26.16 -2.16
CA GLY A 79 -13.51 27.26 -1.23
C GLY A 79 -14.86 27.89 -1.53
N VAL A 80 -15.70 27.91 -0.51
CA VAL A 80 -16.85 28.80 -0.38
C VAL A 80 -16.56 29.81 0.70
#